data_AF-A0A1X4HT01-F1
#
_entry.id   AF-A0A1X4HT01-F1
#
_cell.length_a   1.000
_cell.length_b   1.000
_cell.length_c   1.000
_cell.angle_alpha   90.00
_cell.angle_beta   90.00
_cell.angle_gamma   90.00
#
_symmetry.space_group_name_H-M   'P 1'
#
loop_
_entity.id
_entity.type
_entity.pdbx_description
1 polymer ?
#
loop_
_entity_poly.entity_id
_entity_poly.type
_entity_poly.pdbx_seq_one_letter_code
_entity_poly.pdbx_strand_id
1 'polypeptide(L)'
;TPPPSRAPRLWLDRPVAPGRPAFLGTSGYAGLDNISVLDRYEDEAARWASRTGGSVVELHAYALPPDASRDVERKRLIGQLHRVYPETRAATIVDARHEWRADCPLFPVDGYADRPTVRTPEPGVTMAGDLVRTGLPVALMERAATSGFLAANALLERWGVRGQTLWTVPDRGRGALLRSLAGLGRRPA
;
A
#
# COMPACT_ATOMS: atom_id res chain seq x y z
N THR A 1 2.18 -18.17 0.38
CA THR A 1 3.11 -17.06 0.70
C THR A 1 2.75 -15.87 -0.17
N PRO A 2 2.77 -14.62 0.35
CA PRO A 2 2.53 -13.45 -0.47
C PRO A 2 3.54 -13.37 -1.63
N PRO A 3 3.14 -12.82 -2.79
CA PRO A 3 4.06 -12.60 -3.89
C PRO A 3 5.07 -11.49 -3.52
N PRO A 4 6.29 -11.53 -4.07
CA PRO A 4 7.27 -10.48 -3.85
C PRO A 4 6.79 -9.10 -4.32
N SER A 5 7.18 -8.08 -3.57
CA SER A 5 7.02 -6.66 -3.90
C SER A 5 8.38 -5.98 -3.90
N ARG A 6 8.50 -4.92 -4.69
CA ARG A 6 9.74 -4.18 -4.87
C ARG A 6 9.51 -2.68 -4.81
N ALA A 7 10.39 -1.99 -4.08
CA ALA A 7 10.43 -0.54 -4.04
C ALA A 7 11.88 -0.03 -4.23
N PRO A 8 12.40 0.10 -5.46
CA PRO A 8 13.68 0.74 -5.67
C PRO A 8 13.58 2.26 -5.45
N ARG A 9 14.44 2.76 -4.56
CA ARG A 9 14.70 4.19 -4.36
C ARG A 9 15.98 4.56 -5.10
N LEU A 10 15.90 5.58 -5.95
CA LEU A 10 16.95 6.03 -6.85
C LEU A 10 17.30 7.48 -6.53
N TRP A 11 18.59 7.75 -6.42
CA TRP A 11 19.12 9.12 -6.32
C TRP A 11 19.62 9.52 -7.69
N LEU A 12 19.05 10.58 -8.25
CA LEU A 12 19.37 11.11 -9.57
C LEU A 12 20.22 12.37 -9.43
N ASP A 13 21.26 12.51 -10.25
CA ASP A 13 22.10 13.72 -10.31
C ASP A 13 21.40 14.96 -10.90
N ARG A 14 20.18 14.79 -11.40
CA ARG A 14 19.36 15.85 -11.99
C ARG A 14 17.95 15.85 -11.38
N PRO A 15 17.30 17.00 -11.32
CA PRO A 15 15.96 17.10 -10.78
C PRO A 15 14.94 16.50 -11.76
N VAL A 16 13.89 15.87 -11.23
CA VAL A 16 12.69 15.55 -12.01
C VAL A 16 11.97 16.84 -12.39
N ALA A 17 11.34 16.88 -13.57
CA ALA A 17 10.68 18.10 -14.05
C ALA A 17 9.64 18.62 -13.03
N PRO A 18 9.61 19.94 -12.77
CA PRO A 18 8.79 20.52 -11.70
C PRO A 18 7.29 20.30 -11.89
N GLY A 19 6.82 20.11 -13.14
CA GLY A 19 5.41 19.85 -13.45
C GLY A 19 4.94 18.41 -13.20
N ARG A 20 5.83 17.47 -12.85
CA ARG A 20 5.40 16.11 -12.47
C ARG A 20 4.63 16.16 -11.14
N PRO A 21 3.67 15.26 -10.86
CA PRO A 21 3.08 15.14 -9.54
C PRO A 21 4.07 14.52 -8.55
N ALA A 22 3.89 14.78 -7.25
CA ALA A 22 4.71 14.15 -6.21
C ALA A 22 4.50 12.64 -6.12
N PHE A 23 3.28 12.17 -6.39
CA PHE A 23 2.93 10.75 -6.49
C PHE A 23 2.12 10.52 -7.76
N LEU A 24 2.48 9.49 -8.51
CA LEU A 24 1.75 9.05 -9.69
C LEU A 24 1.50 7.55 -9.61
N GLY A 25 0.24 7.16 -9.44
CA GLY A 25 -0.19 5.78 -9.68
C GLY A 25 -0.19 5.49 -11.18
N THR A 26 0.30 4.31 -11.56
CA THR A 26 0.43 3.88 -12.95
C THR A 26 -0.27 2.54 -13.16
N SER A 27 -0.76 2.31 -14.37
CA SER A 27 -1.28 1.02 -14.81
C SER A 27 -0.88 0.78 -16.27
N GLY A 28 -0.69 -0.48 -16.67
CA GLY A 28 -0.27 -0.82 -18.04
C GLY A 28 1.22 -0.59 -18.34
N TYR A 29 2.06 -0.30 -17.34
CA TYR A 29 3.51 -0.09 -17.50
C TYR A 29 4.33 -1.31 -17.04
N ALA A 30 3.90 -2.51 -17.45
CA ALA A 30 4.63 -3.77 -17.24
C ALA A 30 5.23 -3.94 -15.82
N GLY A 31 4.39 -3.75 -14.79
CA GLY A 31 4.77 -3.93 -13.38
C GLY A 31 5.23 -2.67 -12.65
N LEU A 32 5.28 -1.51 -13.30
CA LEU A 32 5.40 -0.23 -12.59
C LEU A 32 4.01 0.20 -12.10
N ASP A 33 3.80 0.21 -10.78
CA ASP A 33 2.52 0.53 -10.13
C ASP A 33 2.45 1.98 -9.64
N ASN A 34 3.58 2.56 -9.24
CA ASN A 34 3.65 4.00 -8.98
C ASN A 34 5.07 4.56 -9.06
N ILE A 35 5.14 5.88 -9.22
CA ILE A 35 6.34 6.70 -9.11
C ILE A 35 6.10 7.75 -8.02
N SER A 36 7.04 7.83 -7.09
CA SER A 36 7.07 8.75 -5.96
C SER A 36 8.29 9.66 -6.10
N VAL A 37 8.09 10.96 -6.24
CA VAL A 37 9.16 11.97 -6.23
C VAL A 37 9.32 12.44 -4.78
N LEU A 38 10.14 11.73 -4.03
CA LEU A 38 10.21 11.79 -2.57
C LEU A 38 10.66 13.16 -2.06
N ASP A 39 11.55 13.84 -2.80
CA ASP A 39 12.06 15.16 -2.42
C ASP A 39 10.97 16.26 -2.32
N ARG A 40 9.72 15.95 -2.68
CA ARG A 40 8.56 16.86 -2.58
C ARG A 40 7.77 16.73 -1.27
N TYR A 41 7.98 15.66 -0.50
CA TYR A 41 7.21 15.43 0.73
C TYR A 41 7.95 14.64 1.81
N GLU A 42 9.14 14.10 1.53
CA GLU A 42 10.01 13.45 2.50
C GLU A 42 11.19 14.38 2.84
N ASP A 43 11.29 14.80 4.09
CA ASP A 43 12.27 15.81 4.53
C ASP A 43 13.73 15.42 4.25
N GLU A 44 14.06 14.12 4.39
CA GLU A 44 15.41 13.62 4.11
C GLU A 44 15.77 13.73 2.63
N ALA A 45 14.85 13.34 1.75
CA ALA A 45 15.01 13.45 0.31
C ALA A 45 15.08 14.93 -0.13
N ALA A 46 14.24 15.79 0.44
CA ALA A 46 14.24 17.23 0.18
C ALA A 46 15.57 17.88 0.56
N ARG A 47 16.10 17.56 1.75
CA ARG A 47 17.43 18.03 2.19
C ARG A 47 18.53 17.56 1.26
N TRP A 48 18.51 16.30 0.83
CA TRP A 48 19.51 15.78 -0.10
C TRP A 48 19.44 16.51 -1.45
N ALA A 49 18.25 16.62 -2.05
CA ALA A 49 18.02 17.29 -3.33
C ALA A 49 18.46 18.75 -3.30
N SER A 50 18.16 19.49 -2.22
CA SER A 50 18.59 20.88 -2.04
C SER A 50 20.12 21.06 -2.02
N ARG A 51 20.86 20.06 -1.56
CA ARG A 51 22.32 20.09 -1.45
C ARG A 51 23.02 19.67 -2.74
N THR A 52 22.42 18.76 -3.50
CA THR A 52 23.04 18.15 -4.68
C THR A 52 22.50 18.71 -6.00
N GLY A 53 21.35 19.39 -5.99
CA GLY A 53 20.61 19.78 -7.18
C GLY A 53 19.93 18.59 -7.89
N GLY A 54 19.91 17.41 -7.28
CA GLY A 54 19.33 16.19 -7.82
C GLY A 54 17.86 15.97 -7.44
N SER A 55 17.38 14.73 -7.61
CA SER A 55 16.07 14.28 -7.13
C SER A 55 16.13 12.85 -6.60
N VAL A 56 15.27 12.53 -5.64
CA VAL A 56 15.11 11.18 -5.09
C VAL A 56 13.77 10.64 -5.54
N VAL A 57 13.79 9.56 -6.33
CA VAL A 57 12.58 8.92 -6.84
C VAL A 57 12.46 7.49 -6.34
N GLU A 58 11.26 7.08 -5.99
CA GLU A 58 10.96 5.71 -5.61
C GLU A 58 9.94 5.12 -6.57
N LEU A 59 10.24 3.92 -7.08
CA LEU A 59 9.35 3.19 -7.98
C LEU A 59 8.78 2.02 -7.22
N HIS A 60 7.54 1.64 -7.50
CA HIS A 60 6.93 0.48 -6.86
C HIS A 60 6.46 -0.52 -7.90
N ALA A 61 6.70 -1.79 -7.59
CA ALA A 61 6.20 -2.94 -8.32
C ALA A 61 5.66 -3.95 -7.30
N TYR A 62 4.36 -4.20 -7.36
CA TYR A 62 3.65 -5.11 -6.47
C TYR A 62 3.36 -6.44 -7.17
N ALA A 63 3.25 -7.49 -6.35
CA ALA A 63 2.84 -8.82 -6.80
C ALA A 63 3.64 -9.37 -7.99
N LEU A 64 4.97 -9.23 -7.93
CA LEU A 64 5.86 -9.78 -8.94
C LEU A 64 5.77 -11.32 -8.98
N PRO A 65 5.98 -11.95 -10.16
CA PRO A 65 6.08 -13.39 -10.26
C PRO A 65 7.15 -13.95 -9.31
N PRO A 66 6.92 -15.09 -8.62
CA PRO A 66 7.88 -15.66 -7.68
C PRO A 66 9.24 -15.98 -8.30
N ASP A 67 9.26 -16.29 -9.59
CA ASP A 67 10.42 -16.65 -10.41
C ASP A 67 11.03 -15.44 -11.15
N ALA A 68 10.54 -14.23 -10.90
CA ALA A 68 11.02 -13.03 -11.57
C ALA A 68 12.51 -12.75 -11.26
N SER A 69 13.30 -12.58 -12.32
CA SER A 69 14.71 -12.19 -12.20
C SER A 69 14.84 -10.76 -11.68
N ARG A 70 15.48 -10.61 -10.53
CA ARG A 70 15.66 -9.30 -9.84
C ARG A 70 16.30 -8.25 -10.73
N ASP A 71 17.29 -8.62 -11.54
CA ASP A 71 18.01 -7.69 -12.41
C ASP A 71 17.24 -7.33 -13.66
N VAL A 72 16.47 -8.28 -14.22
CA VAL A 72 15.57 -8.01 -15.35
C VAL A 72 14.48 -7.03 -14.93
N GLU A 73 13.82 -7.28 -13.80
CA GLU A 73 12.78 -6.38 -13.30
C GLU A 73 13.35 -5.00 -12.92
N ARG A 74 14.62 -4.93 -12.50
CA ARG A 74 15.28 -3.65 -12.17
C ARG A 74 15.39 -2.78 -13.41
N LYS A 75 15.97 -3.35 -14.46
CA LYS A 75 16.16 -2.67 -15.75
C LYS A 75 14.81 -2.32 -16.37
N ARG A 76 13.81 -3.21 -16.21
CA ARG A 76 12.44 -2.96 -16.66
C ARG A 76 11.85 -1.73 -15.96
N LEU A 77 11.87 -1.65 -14.63
CA LEU A 77 11.29 -0.52 -13.90
C LEU A 77 11.96 0.81 -14.24
N ILE A 78 13.28 0.84 -14.36
CA ILE A 78 14.01 2.04 -14.80
C ILE A 78 13.61 2.41 -16.24
N GLY A 79 13.47 1.43 -17.14
CA GLY A 79 12.96 1.64 -18.49
C GLY A 79 11.55 2.23 -18.51
N GLN A 80 10.67 1.79 -17.60
CA GLN A 80 9.31 2.34 -17.46
C GLN A 80 9.33 3.75 -16.86
N LEU A 81 10.18 4.04 -15.87
CA LEU A 81 10.41 5.39 -15.39
C LEU A 81 10.79 6.32 -16.55
N HIS A 82 11.73 5.92 -17.39
CA HIS A 82 12.15 6.66 -18.59
C HIS A 82 11.08 6.78 -19.68
N ARG A 83 10.02 5.98 -19.63
CA ARG A 83 8.88 6.09 -20.53
C ARG A 83 7.86 7.09 -20.00
N VAL A 84 7.58 7.04 -18.68
CA VAL A 84 6.60 7.90 -18.02
C VAL A 84 7.18 9.31 -17.84
N TYR A 85 8.42 9.41 -17.37
CA TYR A 85 9.20 10.65 -17.16
C TYR A 85 10.46 10.66 -18.06
N PRO A 86 10.34 10.97 -19.37
CA PRO A 86 11.45 10.90 -20.32
C PRO A 86 12.67 11.74 -19.96
N GLU A 87 12.49 12.85 -19.24
CA GLU A 87 13.57 13.71 -18.76
C GLU A 87 14.60 12.95 -17.89
N THR A 88 14.16 11.89 -17.21
CA THR A 88 15.03 11.09 -16.34
C THR A 88 16.07 10.28 -17.11
N ARG A 89 15.95 10.13 -18.43
CA ARG A 89 16.96 9.45 -19.28
C ARG A 89 18.29 10.18 -19.30
N ALA A 90 18.27 11.49 -19.09
CA ALA A 90 19.47 12.30 -19.06
C ALA A 90 20.13 12.34 -17.68
N ALA A 91 19.52 11.71 -16.66
CA ALA A 91 20.03 11.68 -15.30
C ALA A 91 20.87 10.43 -15.05
N THR A 92 21.98 10.59 -14.35
CA THR A 92 22.77 9.51 -13.78
C THR A 92 22.15 9.08 -12.46
N ILE A 93 21.97 7.78 -12.27
CA ILE A 93 21.62 7.21 -10.96
C ILE A 93 22.91 7.16 -10.13
N VAL A 94 23.03 8.04 -9.14
CA VAL A 94 24.24 8.16 -8.29
C VAL A 94 24.24 7.21 -7.10
N ASP A 95 23.07 6.82 -6.63
CA ASP A 95 22.88 5.73 -5.66
C ASP A 95 21.51 5.07 -5.90
N ALA A 96 21.37 3.83 -5.45
CA ALA A 96 20.12 3.11 -5.52
C ALA A 96 19.98 2.07 -4.39
N ARG A 97 18.86 2.17 -3.65
CA ARG A 97 18.44 1.19 -2.65
C ARG A 97 17.30 0.36 -3.20
N HIS A 98 17.37 -0.95 -2.99
CA HIS A 98 16.44 -1.88 -3.60
C HIS A 98 15.85 -2.79 -2.53
N GLU A 99 14.59 -2.57 -2.17
CA GLU A 99 13.86 -3.51 -1.35
C GLU A 99 13.18 -4.58 -2.22
N TRP A 100 13.33 -5.84 -1.82
CA TRP A 100 12.65 -6.99 -2.41
C TRP A 100 12.16 -7.88 -1.29
N ARG A 101 10.86 -7.83 -1.02
CA ARG A 101 10.25 -8.49 0.13
C ARG A 101 9.00 -9.25 -0.27
N ALA A 102 8.76 -10.37 0.40
CA ALA A 102 7.57 -11.19 0.25
C ALA A 102 6.90 -11.32 1.63
N ASP A 103 6.65 -10.18 2.26
CA ASP A 103 6.12 -10.06 3.63
C ASP A 103 4.87 -9.16 3.70
N CYS A 104 4.43 -8.58 2.58
CA CYS A 104 3.19 -7.82 2.53
C CYS A 104 1.99 -8.73 2.87
N PRO A 105 1.04 -8.29 3.72
CA PRO A 105 -0.14 -9.07 4.05
C PRO A 105 -0.94 -9.46 2.80
N LEU A 106 -1.13 -10.77 2.61
CA LEU A 106 -1.96 -11.30 1.53
C LEU A 106 -3.42 -11.38 1.99
N PHE A 107 -4.34 -11.02 1.09
CA PHE A 107 -5.79 -11.14 1.31
C PHE A 107 -6.38 -12.11 0.28
N PRO A 108 -6.20 -13.44 0.47
CA PRO A 108 -6.74 -14.41 -0.47
C PRO A 108 -8.26 -14.38 -0.44
N VAL A 109 -8.87 -14.70 -1.58
CA VAL A 109 -10.32 -14.93 -1.68
C VAL A 109 -10.73 -15.99 -0.65
N ASP A 110 -11.87 -15.78 -0.01
CA ASP A 110 -12.44 -16.64 1.05
C ASP A 110 -11.63 -16.79 2.36
N GLY A 111 -10.41 -16.27 2.44
CA GLY A 111 -9.58 -16.34 3.66
C GLY A 111 -9.95 -15.34 4.76
N TYR A 112 -11.13 -14.71 4.71
CA TYR A 112 -11.56 -13.73 5.71
C TYR A 112 -11.98 -14.38 7.04
N ALA A 113 -12.57 -15.57 6.98
CA ALA A 113 -13.01 -16.32 8.15
C ALA A 113 -11.84 -16.81 9.01
N ASP A 114 -10.71 -17.13 8.37
CA ASP A 114 -9.48 -17.62 9.03
C ASP A 114 -8.72 -16.52 9.79
N ARG A 115 -9.11 -15.26 9.57
CA ARG A 115 -8.45 -14.12 10.22
C ARG A 115 -8.81 -14.03 11.70
N PRO A 116 -7.83 -13.74 12.56
CA PRO A 116 -8.10 -13.58 13.97
C PRO A 116 -8.90 -12.30 14.25
N THR A 117 -9.65 -12.29 15.35
CA THR A 117 -10.53 -11.18 15.76
C THR A 117 -9.85 -10.24 16.75
N VAL A 118 -10.36 -9.01 16.84
CA VAL A 118 -9.87 -8.01 17.82
C VAL A 118 -9.86 -8.55 19.25
N ARG A 119 -10.96 -9.20 19.67
CA ARG A 119 -11.06 -9.85 20.99
C ARG A 119 -10.42 -11.23 20.93
N THR A 120 -9.66 -11.55 21.98
CA THR A 120 -9.07 -12.89 22.19
C THR A 120 -9.76 -13.58 23.37
N PRO A 121 -9.51 -14.88 23.60
CA PRO A 121 -9.99 -15.57 24.80
C PRO A 121 -9.48 -14.98 26.11
N GLU A 122 -8.34 -14.27 26.10
CA GLU A 122 -7.77 -13.62 27.26
C GLU A 122 -8.28 -12.16 27.36
N PRO A 123 -9.11 -11.79 28.36
CA PRO A 123 -9.77 -10.49 28.41
C PRO A 123 -8.84 -9.27 28.49
N GLY A 124 -7.60 -9.47 28.94
CA GLY A 124 -6.57 -8.42 28.99
C GLY A 124 -5.78 -8.26 27.68
N VAL A 125 -5.98 -9.14 26.70
CA VAL A 125 -5.19 -9.19 25.46
C VAL A 125 -6.10 -8.99 24.26
N THR A 126 -5.84 -7.94 23.49
CA THR A 126 -6.51 -7.65 22.22
C THR A 126 -5.51 -7.66 21.08
N MET A 127 -5.99 -7.92 19.88
CA MET A 127 -5.15 -8.00 18.70
C MET A 127 -5.50 -6.91 17.68
N ALA A 128 -4.46 -6.30 17.09
CA ALA A 128 -4.55 -5.29 16.06
C ALA A 128 -3.54 -5.58 14.93
N GLY A 129 -3.71 -4.90 13.78
CA GLY A 129 -2.88 -5.05 12.59
C GLY A 129 -3.67 -5.51 11.35
N ASP A 130 -2.98 -5.56 10.21
CA ASP A 130 -3.58 -5.84 8.90
C ASP A 130 -4.20 -7.23 8.75
N LEU A 131 -3.76 -8.18 9.58
CA LEU A 131 -4.31 -9.53 9.59
C LEU A 131 -5.65 -9.61 10.31
N VAL A 132 -5.99 -8.61 11.13
CA VAL A 132 -7.16 -8.65 12.00
C VAL A 132 -8.46 -8.41 11.24
N ARG A 133 -9.45 -9.22 11.58
CA ARG A 133 -10.82 -9.08 11.09
C ARG A 133 -11.49 -7.87 11.75
N THR A 134 -11.75 -6.83 10.94
CA THR A 134 -12.35 -5.57 11.40
C THR A 134 -13.86 -5.49 11.18
N GLY A 135 -14.44 -6.27 10.27
CA GLY A 135 -15.85 -6.13 9.86
C GLY A 135 -16.11 -4.91 8.97
N LEU A 136 -15.08 -4.12 8.64
CA LEU A 136 -15.19 -2.87 7.88
C LEU A 136 -14.46 -3.02 6.52
N PRO A 137 -14.90 -2.30 5.47
CA PRO A 137 -14.30 -2.33 4.14
C PRO A 137 -12.99 -1.50 4.07
N VAL A 138 -12.02 -1.84 4.92
CA VAL A 138 -10.71 -1.16 5.06
C VAL A 138 -9.58 -2.04 4.54
N ALA A 139 -8.42 -1.47 4.16
CA ALA A 139 -7.28 -2.27 3.71
C ALA A 139 -5.92 -1.67 4.14
N LEU A 140 -4.88 -2.51 4.20
CA LEU A 140 -3.49 -2.10 4.45
C LEU A 140 -3.39 -1.13 5.65
N MET A 141 -2.63 -0.05 5.52
CA MET A 141 -2.42 0.94 6.58
C MET A 141 -3.71 1.43 7.27
N GLU A 142 -4.80 1.62 6.51
CA GLU A 142 -6.10 1.98 7.08
C GLU A 142 -6.65 0.87 7.98
N ARG A 143 -6.50 -0.39 7.58
CA ARG A 143 -6.90 -1.56 8.38
C ARG A 143 -6.05 -1.71 9.65
N ALA A 144 -4.73 -1.54 9.58
CA ALA A 144 -3.88 -1.52 10.77
C ALA A 144 -4.34 -0.46 11.77
N ALA A 145 -4.56 0.77 11.32
CA ALA A 145 -5.03 1.85 12.18
C ALA A 145 -6.43 1.58 12.75
N THR A 146 -7.36 1.15 11.89
CA THR A 146 -8.75 0.82 12.25
C THR A 146 -8.81 -0.28 13.30
N SER A 147 -8.09 -1.38 13.09
CA SER A 147 -8.03 -2.49 14.05
C SER A 147 -7.38 -2.08 15.37
N GLY A 148 -6.41 -1.14 15.34
CA GLY A 148 -5.85 -0.52 16.54
C GLY A 148 -6.90 0.22 17.37
N PHE A 149 -7.72 1.06 16.74
CA PHE A 149 -8.84 1.71 17.42
C PHE A 149 -9.86 0.71 17.96
N LEU A 150 -10.20 -0.32 17.19
CA LEU A 150 -11.12 -1.37 17.65
C LEU A 150 -10.56 -2.14 18.86
N ALA A 151 -9.26 -2.46 18.85
CA ALA A 151 -8.57 -3.12 19.97
C ALA A 151 -8.54 -2.24 21.22
N ALA A 152 -8.17 -0.97 21.07
CA ALA A 152 -8.21 0.00 22.17
C ALA A 152 -9.62 0.12 22.76
N ASN A 153 -10.64 0.24 21.91
CA ASN A 153 -12.04 0.30 22.36
C ASN A 153 -12.46 -0.94 23.14
N ALA A 154 -12.06 -2.13 22.69
CA ALA A 154 -12.37 -3.38 23.37
C ALA A 154 -11.76 -3.47 24.78
N LEU A 155 -10.59 -2.85 25.01
CA LEU A 155 -10.00 -2.70 26.34
C LEU A 155 -10.70 -1.64 27.18
N LEU A 156 -10.93 -0.45 26.61
CA LEU A 156 -11.55 0.70 27.31
C LEU A 156 -12.96 0.39 27.82
N GLU A 157 -13.75 -0.36 27.04
CA GLU A 157 -15.09 -0.79 27.42
C GLU A 157 -15.12 -1.56 28.74
N ARG A 158 -14.09 -2.37 29.02
CA ARG A 158 -13.99 -3.12 30.29
C ARG A 158 -13.81 -2.23 31.51
N TRP A 159 -13.30 -1.01 31.32
CA TRP A 159 -13.16 -0.01 32.37
C TRP A 159 -14.32 0.99 32.37
N GLY A 160 -15.37 0.76 31.56
CA GLY A 160 -16.47 1.71 31.40
C GLY A 160 -16.05 3.03 30.74
N VAL A 161 -14.91 3.04 30.03
CA VAL A 161 -14.40 4.23 29.36
C VAL A 161 -14.90 4.29 27.93
N ARG A 162 -15.33 5.47 27.48
CA ARG A 162 -15.80 5.70 26.11
C ARG A 162 -14.64 5.50 25.11
N GLY A 163 -14.86 4.63 24.14
CA GLY A 163 -13.94 4.42 23.01
C GLY A 163 -14.13 5.42 21.85
N GLN A 164 -13.27 5.29 20.84
CA GLN A 164 -13.30 6.06 19.60
C GLN A 164 -14.38 5.56 18.64
N THR A 165 -15.24 6.45 18.16
CA THR A 165 -16.20 6.11 17.09
C THR A 165 -15.48 6.06 15.74
N LEU A 166 -15.65 4.96 15.01
CA LEU A 166 -15.14 4.78 13.66
C LEU A 166 -16.27 4.95 12.64
N TRP A 167 -16.01 5.74 11.61
CA TRP A 167 -16.94 6.00 10.52
C TRP A 167 -16.45 5.30 9.26
N THR A 168 -17.33 4.61 8.55
CA THR A 168 -17.00 3.93 7.30
C THR A 168 -18.17 3.98 6.31
N VAL A 169 -17.93 3.55 5.08
CA VAL A 169 -18.96 3.39 4.06
C VAL A 169 -19.78 2.12 4.31
N PRO A 170 -21.04 2.07 3.83
CA PRO A 170 -21.82 0.83 3.87
C PRO A 170 -21.12 -0.30 3.11
N ASP A 171 -21.17 -1.51 3.67
CA ASP A 171 -20.65 -2.76 3.09
C ASP A 171 -21.57 -3.38 2.02
N ARG A 172 -22.71 -2.73 1.75
CA ARG A 172 -23.73 -3.12 0.78
C ARG A 172 -24.25 -1.92 0.02
N GLY A 173 -24.72 -2.16 -1.22
CA GLY A 173 -25.28 -1.10 -2.06
C GLY A 173 -26.39 -0.32 -1.35
N ARG A 174 -26.48 1.00 -1.56
CA ARG A 174 -27.41 1.86 -0.77
C ARG A 174 -28.88 1.67 -1.17
N GLY A 175 -29.19 1.34 -2.42
CA GLY A 175 -30.55 1.13 -2.92
C GLY A 175 -31.10 -0.27 -2.64
N ALA A 176 -32.25 -0.36 -1.97
CA ALA A 176 -32.86 -1.64 -1.60
C ALA A 176 -33.20 -2.51 -2.83
N LEU A 177 -33.79 -1.92 -3.87
CA LEU A 177 -34.13 -2.61 -5.12
C LEU A 177 -32.87 -3.19 -5.80
N LEU A 178 -31.83 -2.37 -5.96
CA LEU A 178 -30.57 -2.80 -6.58
C LEU A 178 -29.88 -3.91 -5.78
N ARG A 179 -29.95 -3.86 -4.44
CA ARG A 179 -29.48 -4.96 -3.58
C ARG A 179 -30.24 -6.25 -3.82
N SER A 180 -31.58 -6.18 -3.87
CA SER A 180 -32.42 -7.37 -4.10
C SER A 180 -32.15 -7.99 -5.47
N LEU A 181 -32.06 -7.16 -6.53
CA LEU A 181 -31.74 -7.64 -7.88
C LEU A 181 -30.34 -8.26 -7.96
N ALA A 182 -29.33 -7.67 -7.32
CA ALA A 182 -27.99 -8.26 -7.23
C ALA A 182 -27.97 -9.60 -6.46
N GLY A 183 -28.85 -9.76 -5.46
CA GLY A 183 -29.00 -11.00 -4.71
C GLY A 183 -29.56 -12.15 -5.54
N LEU A 184 -30.46 -11.88 -6.49
CA LEU A 184 -31.05 -12.89 -7.38
C LEU A 184 -30.01 -13.52 -8.34
N GLY A 185 -28.93 -12.80 -8.65
CA GLY A 185 -27.84 -13.29 -9.51
C GLY A 185 -26.75 -14.08 -8.79
N ARG A 186 -26.73 -14.08 -7.45
CA ARG A 186 -25.76 -14.87 -6.68
C ARG A 186 -26.28 -16.30 -6.56
N ARG A 187 -25.69 -17.23 -7.31
CA ARG A 187 -25.88 -18.67 -7.05
C ARG A 187 -25.40 -18.98 -5.63
N PRO A 188 -26.12 -19.80 -4.84
CA PRO A 188 -25.63 -20.25 -3.55
C PRO A 188 -24.30 -21.01 -3.75
N ALA A 189 -23.35 -20.73 -2.86
CA ALA A 189 -22.10 -21.47 -2.75
C ALA A 189 -22.33 -22.83 -2.08
#